data_AF-A0A7Y0NQY4-F1
#
_entry.id   AF-A0A7Y0NQY4-F1
#
_cell.length_a   1.000
_cell.length_b   1.000
_cell.length_c   1.000
_cell.angle_alpha   90.00
_cell.angle_beta   90.00
_cell.angle_gamma   90.00
#
_symmetry.space_group_name_H-M   'P 1'
#
loop_
_entity.id
_entity.type
_entity.pdbx_description
1 polymer ?
#
loop_
_entity_poly.entity_id
_entity_poly.type
_entity_poly.pdbx_seq_one_letter_code
_entity_poly.pdbx_strand_id
1 'polypeptide(L)'
;MKKSIYKVVLCYLISIVLFAAVYWFFWMKNTSYFMVNQEFNTVTFAPMFFDEEVGSLPRGKEKTVIETNEVLQSLHLSIDSLNKAIKRNKNEQNNYNRFLDALNDQLWDSYKINSQLAVKNGTKEVKQKIDSLEHSLQIMTFASGSDIENTSPVVVAETKLKLARLRLQEAKIIAAVLNKKFETYFDKQLYSKNVQAGKRDSTYRIRNINMLSEINKIQLKIYNVVVDFHSKRFEKLNYFDFLYFSAGIATSSNFGDILPNTRLIRVIVFVQILLSLVQFGWLINQFVEAFDKKYG
;
A
#
# COMPACT_ATOMS: atom_id res chain seq x y z
N MET A 1 -22.75 -65.79 -5.97
CA MET A 1 -22.68 -65.10 -7.28
C MET A 1 -23.50 -63.81 -7.32
N LYS A 2 -24.83 -63.85 -7.09
CA LYS A 2 -25.66 -62.62 -7.00
C LYS A 2 -25.07 -61.55 -6.06
N LYS A 3 -24.58 -61.96 -4.87
CA LYS A 3 -23.90 -61.07 -3.91
C LYS A 3 -22.64 -60.37 -4.43
N SER A 4 -21.97 -60.89 -5.47
CA SER A 4 -20.76 -60.28 -6.06
C SER A 4 -21.15 -59.12 -6.98
N ILE A 5 -22.07 -59.36 -7.91
CA ILE A 5 -22.57 -58.35 -8.85
C ILE A 5 -23.17 -57.15 -8.11
N TYR A 6 -23.98 -57.38 -7.07
CA TYR A 6 -24.54 -56.29 -6.26
C TYR A 6 -23.47 -55.42 -5.59
N LYS A 7 -22.35 -56.01 -5.16
CA LYS A 7 -21.24 -55.24 -4.57
C LYS A 7 -20.56 -54.34 -5.61
N VAL A 8 -20.37 -54.84 -6.83
CA VAL A 8 -19.77 -54.06 -7.93
C VAL A 8 -20.68 -52.91 -8.34
N VAL A 9 -21.98 -53.18 -8.53
CA VAL A 9 -22.98 -52.15 -8.84
C VAL A 9 -23.06 -51.10 -7.72
N LEU A 10 -23.07 -51.54 -6.46
CA LEU A 10 -23.09 -50.63 -5.32
C LEU A 10 -21.82 -49.78 -5.25
N CYS A 11 -20.64 -50.36 -5.50
CA CYS A 11 -19.37 -49.64 -5.54
C CYS A 11 -19.35 -48.58 -6.66
N TYR A 12 -19.92 -48.90 -7.82
CA TYR A 12 -20.08 -47.97 -8.93
C TYR A 12 -21.06 -46.82 -8.60
N LEU A 13 -22.19 -47.12 -7.95
CA LEU A 13 -23.12 -46.06 -7.52
C LEU A 13 -22.51 -45.16 -6.44
N ILE A 14 -21.77 -45.73 -5.49
CA ILE A 14 -21.07 -44.99 -4.44
C ILE A 14 -20.01 -44.07 -5.06
N SER A 15 -19.27 -44.52 -6.08
CA SER A 15 -18.26 -43.67 -6.72
C SER A 15 -18.89 -42.44 -7.38
N ILE A 16 -20.02 -42.60 -8.07
CA ILE A 16 -20.78 -41.48 -8.66
C ILE A 16 -21.17 -40.45 -7.60
N VAL A 17 -21.76 -40.89 -6.49
CA VAL A 17 -22.17 -40.02 -5.37
C VAL A 17 -20.96 -39.31 -4.75
N LEU A 18 -19.86 -40.03 -4.56
CA LEU A 18 -18.64 -39.47 -3.98
C LEU A 18 -18.03 -38.38 -4.86
N PHE A 19 -17.91 -38.62 -6.18
CA PHE A 19 -17.42 -37.61 -7.10
C PHE A 19 -18.37 -36.41 -7.22
N ALA A 20 -19.69 -36.63 -7.17
CA ALA A 20 -20.67 -35.54 -7.13
C ALA A 20 -20.46 -34.63 -5.90
N ALA A 21 -20.22 -35.23 -4.72
CA ALA A 21 -19.88 -34.47 -3.51
C ALA A 21 -18.57 -33.70 -3.63
N VAL A 22 -17.54 -34.29 -4.26
CA VAL A 22 -16.28 -33.60 -4.56
C VAL A 22 -16.53 -32.39 -5.46
N TYR A 23 -17.27 -32.54 -6.56
CA TYR A 23 -17.58 -31.45 -7.47
C TYR A 23 -18.39 -30.34 -6.81
N TRP A 24 -19.41 -30.70 -6.03
CA TRP A 24 -20.20 -29.77 -5.25
C TRP A 24 -19.34 -28.98 -4.25
N PHE A 25 -18.42 -29.66 -3.55
CA PHE A 25 -17.49 -28.99 -2.65
C PHE A 25 -16.63 -27.95 -3.37
N PHE A 26 -16.10 -28.29 -4.53
CA PHE A 26 -15.35 -27.32 -5.33
C PHE A 26 -16.25 -26.15 -5.75
N TRP A 27 -17.45 -26.41 -6.26
CA TRP A 27 -18.40 -25.35 -6.64
C TRP A 27 -18.73 -24.39 -5.50
N MET A 28 -18.98 -24.91 -4.29
CA MET A 28 -19.21 -24.09 -3.09
C MET A 28 -18.01 -23.19 -2.76
N LYS A 29 -16.79 -23.67 -3.00
CA LYS A 29 -15.58 -22.87 -2.77
C LYS A 29 -15.35 -21.82 -3.83
N ASN A 30 -15.61 -22.14 -5.10
CA ASN A 30 -15.50 -21.19 -6.19
C ASN A 30 -16.34 -21.63 -7.40
N THR A 31 -17.33 -20.84 -7.75
CA THR A 31 -18.21 -21.12 -8.89
C THR A 31 -17.51 -21.00 -10.25
N SER A 32 -16.29 -20.47 -10.31
CA SER A 32 -15.44 -20.47 -11.51
C SER A 32 -14.84 -21.85 -11.83
N TYR A 33 -14.94 -22.84 -10.94
CA TYR A 33 -14.38 -24.17 -11.17
C TYR A 33 -15.05 -24.93 -12.32
N PHE A 34 -16.32 -24.61 -12.61
CA PHE A 34 -17.12 -25.19 -13.67
C PHE A 34 -17.74 -24.10 -14.55
N MET A 35 -17.87 -24.36 -15.85
CA MET A 35 -18.64 -23.55 -16.80
C MET A 35 -20.03 -24.14 -16.97
N VAL A 36 -21.05 -23.29 -17.06
CA VAL A 36 -22.43 -23.70 -17.39
C VAL A 36 -22.69 -23.29 -18.83
N ASN A 37 -23.28 -24.18 -19.65
CA ASN A 37 -23.39 -24.12 -21.13
C ASN A 37 -23.75 -22.75 -21.77
N GLN A 38 -24.37 -21.83 -21.03
CA GLN A 38 -24.64 -20.46 -21.47
C GLN A 38 -23.41 -19.52 -21.45
N GLU A 39 -22.21 -20.01 -21.08
CA GLU A 39 -21.02 -19.20 -20.79
C GLU A 39 -19.75 -19.61 -21.56
N PHE A 40 -19.90 -20.42 -22.62
CA PHE A 40 -18.77 -20.84 -23.47
C PHE A 40 -17.87 -19.66 -23.87
N ASN A 41 -16.55 -19.88 -23.82
CA ASN A 41 -15.47 -18.94 -24.14
C ASN A 41 -15.17 -17.83 -23.14
N THR A 42 -15.58 -17.95 -21.87
CA THR A 42 -15.22 -16.95 -20.85
C THR A 42 -14.37 -17.55 -19.72
N VAL A 43 -13.13 -17.06 -19.60
CA VAL A 43 -12.31 -17.35 -18.42
C VAL A 43 -12.93 -16.60 -17.25
N THR A 44 -13.54 -17.35 -16.34
CA THR A 44 -13.91 -16.83 -15.02
C THR A 44 -12.64 -16.66 -14.18
N PHE A 45 -12.59 -15.57 -13.42
CA PHE A 45 -11.41 -15.03 -12.75
C PHE A 45 -10.51 -16.07 -12.06
N ALA A 46 -9.22 -15.77 -12.00
CA ALA A 46 -8.32 -16.42 -11.05
C ALA A 46 -8.90 -16.26 -9.64
N PRO A 47 -8.84 -17.31 -8.78
CA PRO A 47 -9.40 -17.24 -7.44
C PRO A 47 -8.73 -16.13 -6.65
N MET A 48 -9.42 -15.00 -6.48
CA MET A 48 -9.07 -14.04 -5.44
C MET A 48 -9.75 -14.51 -4.17
N PHE A 49 -8.96 -15.01 -3.23
CA PHE A 49 -9.42 -15.26 -1.88
C PHE A 49 -9.66 -13.90 -1.22
N PHE A 50 -10.93 -13.58 -1.00
CA PHE A 50 -11.30 -12.46 -0.15
C PHE A 50 -11.85 -13.05 1.15
N ASP A 51 -11.25 -12.66 2.27
CA ASP A 51 -11.78 -12.98 3.60
C ASP A 51 -13.16 -12.33 3.79
N GLU A 52 -14.01 -13.04 4.52
CA GLU A 52 -15.44 -12.80 4.70
C GLU A 52 -15.82 -11.43 5.33
N GLU A 53 -17.12 -11.16 5.15
CA GLU A 53 -17.98 -10.15 5.80
C GLU A 53 -18.06 -8.76 5.16
N VAL A 54 -19.02 -8.58 4.24
CA VAL A 54 -19.89 -7.38 4.25
C VAL A 54 -21.27 -7.70 3.66
N GLY A 55 -22.31 -7.37 4.45
CA GLY A 55 -23.67 -6.94 4.13
C GLY A 55 -24.35 -7.30 2.79
N SER A 56 -25.59 -7.78 2.90
CA SER A 56 -26.52 -8.00 1.79
C SER A 56 -26.60 -6.79 0.83
N LEU A 57 -26.07 -6.97 -0.38
CA LEU A 57 -26.13 -5.98 -1.46
C LEU A 57 -27.45 -6.10 -2.25
N PRO A 58 -27.95 -4.99 -2.82
CA PRO A 58 -29.13 -5.01 -3.67
C PRO A 58 -28.82 -5.77 -4.98
N ARG A 59 -29.60 -6.82 -5.23
CA ARG A 59 -29.49 -7.68 -6.42
C ARG A 59 -29.90 -6.89 -7.68
N GLY A 60 -28.91 -6.39 -8.43
CA GLY A 60 -29.13 -5.84 -9.77
C GLY A 60 -29.36 -6.94 -10.80
N LYS A 61 -29.71 -6.56 -12.05
CA LYS A 61 -29.84 -7.49 -13.19
C LYS A 61 -28.59 -8.38 -13.31
N GLU A 62 -28.81 -9.63 -13.73
CA GLU A 62 -27.73 -10.59 -13.95
C GLU A 62 -26.82 -10.13 -15.09
N LYS A 63 -25.52 -10.02 -14.83
CA LYS A 63 -24.52 -9.65 -15.83
C LYS A 63 -23.89 -10.91 -16.42
N THR A 64 -23.60 -10.89 -17.71
CA THR A 64 -22.83 -11.98 -18.33
C THR A 64 -21.38 -11.97 -17.83
N VAL A 65 -20.65 -13.09 -18.04
CA VAL A 65 -19.21 -13.15 -17.72
C VAL A 65 -18.42 -12.10 -18.52
N ILE A 66 -18.81 -11.86 -19.77
CA ILE A 66 -18.19 -10.84 -20.64
C ILE A 66 -18.40 -9.45 -20.06
N GLU A 67 -19.64 -9.09 -19.70
CA GLU A 67 -19.96 -7.79 -19.10
C GLU A 67 -19.24 -7.59 -17.75
N THR A 68 -19.11 -8.66 -16.97
CA THR A 68 -18.39 -8.63 -15.69
C THR A 68 -16.89 -8.42 -15.92
N ASN A 69 -16.31 -9.07 -16.93
CA ASN A 69 -14.92 -8.90 -17.34
C ASN A 69 -14.64 -7.49 -17.85
N GLU A 70 -15.51 -6.92 -18.69
CA GLU A 70 -15.38 -5.55 -19.19
C GLU A 70 -15.39 -4.52 -18.05
N VAL A 71 -16.33 -4.68 -17.11
CA VAL A 71 -16.41 -3.83 -15.91
C VAL A 71 -15.11 -3.96 -15.11
N LEU A 72 -14.64 -5.17 -14.84
CA LEU A 72 -13.42 -5.36 -14.05
C LEU A 72 -12.18 -4.86 -14.77
N GLN A 73 -12.06 -5.05 -16.08
CA GLN A 73 -10.96 -4.50 -16.87
C GLN A 73 -10.94 -2.97 -16.79
N SER A 74 -12.10 -2.31 -16.91
CA SER A 74 -12.20 -0.85 -16.79
C SER A 74 -11.76 -0.35 -15.40
N LEU A 75 -12.10 -1.09 -14.33
CA LEU A 75 -11.70 -0.77 -12.96
C LEU A 75 -10.19 -0.97 -12.75
N HIS A 76 -9.60 -2.03 -13.31
CA HIS A 76 -8.15 -2.27 -13.26
C HIS A 76 -7.37 -1.17 -14.00
N LEU A 77 -7.82 -0.79 -15.21
CA LEU A 77 -7.22 0.33 -15.94
C LEU A 77 -7.29 1.64 -15.15
N SER A 78 -8.38 1.85 -14.41
CA SER A 78 -8.52 3.02 -13.52
C SER A 78 -7.49 2.98 -12.39
N ILE A 79 -7.29 1.84 -11.72
CA ILE A 79 -6.23 1.67 -10.70
C ILE A 79 -4.84 1.93 -11.30
N ASP A 80 -4.53 1.37 -12.46
CA ASP A 80 -3.24 1.56 -13.12
C ASP A 80 -2.99 3.04 -13.46
N SER A 81 -4.02 3.74 -13.92
CA SER A 81 -3.95 5.17 -14.20
C SER A 81 -3.65 5.98 -12.93
N LEU A 82 -4.31 5.66 -11.81
CA LEU A 82 -4.09 6.31 -10.51
C LEU A 82 -2.70 6.00 -9.95
N ASN A 83 -2.23 4.75 -10.06
CA ASN A 83 -0.89 4.38 -9.65
C ASN A 83 0.19 5.12 -10.44
N LYS A 84 0.01 5.27 -11.76
CA LYS A 84 0.89 6.10 -12.59
C LYS A 84 0.85 7.57 -12.16
N ALA A 85 -0.33 8.11 -11.84
CA ALA A 85 -0.49 9.47 -11.35
C ALA A 85 0.20 9.68 -10.00
N ILE A 86 0.03 8.76 -9.03
CA ILE A 86 0.72 8.78 -7.73
C ILE A 86 2.24 8.77 -7.94
N LYS A 87 2.76 7.90 -8.80
CA LYS A 87 4.20 7.82 -9.08
C LYS A 87 4.74 9.14 -9.65
N ARG A 88 4.03 9.74 -10.60
CA ARG A 88 4.38 11.06 -11.16
C ARG A 88 4.37 12.14 -10.08
N ASN A 89 3.29 12.20 -9.29
CA ASN A 89 3.11 13.20 -8.24
C ASN A 89 4.16 13.06 -7.13
N LYS A 90 4.59 11.84 -6.79
CA LYS A 90 5.69 11.58 -5.84
C LYS A 90 7.04 12.03 -6.41
N ASN A 91 7.29 11.81 -7.69
CA ASN A 91 8.52 12.31 -8.33
C ASN A 91 8.56 13.85 -8.36
N GLU A 92 7.45 14.50 -8.70
CA GLU A 92 7.32 15.96 -8.63
C GLU A 92 7.53 16.47 -7.20
N GLN A 93 6.92 15.82 -6.21
CA GLN A 93 7.10 16.16 -4.80
C GLN A 93 8.56 16.01 -4.37
N ASN A 94 9.25 14.94 -4.75
CA ASN A 94 10.67 14.75 -4.43
C ASN A 94 11.55 15.84 -5.05
N ASN A 95 11.32 16.20 -6.31
CA ASN A 95 12.03 17.29 -6.95
C ASN A 95 11.76 18.63 -6.25
N TYR A 96 10.52 18.82 -5.80
CA TYR A 96 10.11 20.01 -5.08
C TYR A 96 10.70 20.08 -3.66
N ASN A 97 10.84 18.95 -2.98
CA ASN A 97 11.48 18.86 -1.66
C ASN A 97 12.95 19.24 -1.75
N ARG A 98 13.67 18.82 -2.79
CA ARG A 98 15.06 19.28 -3.03
C ARG A 98 15.14 20.80 -3.20
N PHE A 99 14.16 21.39 -3.88
CA PHE A 99 14.07 22.85 -4.01
C PHE A 99 13.78 23.52 -2.65
N LEU A 100 12.90 22.94 -1.84
CA LEU A 100 12.61 23.40 -0.48
C LEU A 100 13.85 23.34 0.43
N ASP A 101 14.60 22.25 0.37
CA ASP A 101 15.84 22.07 1.13
C ASP A 101 16.87 23.15 0.77
N ALA A 102 17.13 23.35 -0.53
CA ALA A 102 18.02 24.40 -0.99
C ALA A 102 17.57 25.81 -0.57
N LEU A 103 16.26 26.05 -0.50
CA LEU A 103 15.71 27.33 -0.09
C LEU A 103 15.80 27.51 1.44
N ASN A 104 15.64 26.44 2.22
CA ASN A 104 15.89 26.44 3.66
C ASN A 104 17.36 26.74 3.97
N ASP A 105 18.29 26.15 3.22
CA ASP A 105 19.73 26.42 3.38
C ASP A 105 20.03 27.91 3.15
N GLN A 106 19.49 28.49 2.07
CA GLN A 106 19.61 29.92 1.78
C GLN A 106 19.02 30.82 2.89
N LEU A 107 17.90 30.39 3.49
CA LEU A 107 17.29 31.10 4.61
C LEU A 107 18.17 31.07 5.86
N TRP A 108 18.76 29.91 6.17
CA TRP A 108 19.66 29.77 7.30
C TRP A 108 20.94 30.59 7.13
N ASP A 109 21.50 30.62 5.91
CA ASP A 109 22.64 31.48 5.58
C ASP A 109 22.27 32.96 5.74
N SER A 110 21.10 33.37 5.24
CA SER A 110 20.58 34.73 5.40
C SER A 110 20.43 35.11 6.87
N TYR A 111 19.84 34.23 7.70
CA TYR A 111 19.73 34.44 9.14
C TYR A 111 21.08 34.60 9.80
N LYS A 112 22.05 33.73 9.50
CA LYS A 112 23.39 33.77 10.09
C LYS A 112 24.08 35.10 9.77
N ILE A 113 24.04 35.52 8.52
CA ILE A 113 24.65 36.78 8.08
C ILE A 113 23.95 37.98 8.73
N ASN A 114 22.61 38.03 8.68
CA ASN A 114 21.84 39.17 9.16
C ASN A 114 21.85 39.31 10.69
N SER A 115 21.82 38.19 11.42
CA SER A 115 21.96 38.20 12.88
C SER A 115 23.36 38.65 13.32
N GLN A 116 24.41 38.19 12.63
CA GLN A 116 25.79 38.64 12.88
C GLN A 116 25.97 40.13 12.57
N LEU A 117 25.39 40.62 11.46
CA LEU A 117 25.39 42.05 11.14
C LEU A 117 24.64 42.86 12.20
N ALA A 118 23.50 42.37 12.68
CA ALA A 118 22.73 43.04 13.74
C ALA A 118 23.53 43.09 15.06
N VAL A 119 24.22 42.01 15.43
CA VAL A 119 25.14 42.00 16.58
C VAL A 119 26.27 43.02 16.36
N LYS A 120 26.98 42.94 15.22
CA LYS A 120 28.11 43.82 14.91
C LYS A 120 27.71 45.30 14.94
N ASN A 121 26.56 45.63 14.37
CA ASN A 121 26.05 47.00 14.36
C ASN A 121 25.60 47.44 15.76
N GLY A 122 24.92 46.57 16.51
CA GLY A 122 24.47 46.86 17.87
C GLY A 122 25.61 47.03 18.88
N THR A 123 26.72 46.30 18.71
CA THR A 123 27.87 46.37 19.63
C THR A 123 28.95 47.33 19.19
N LYS A 124 28.87 47.93 17.99
CA LYS A 124 29.92 48.77 17.39
C LYS A 124 30.48 49.83 18.35
N GLU A 125 29.63 50.64 18.97
CA GLU A 125 30.05 51.71 19.88
C GLU A 125 30.63 51.19 21.19
N VAL A 126 30.05 50.13 21.75
CA VAL A 126 30.53 49.51 23.00
C VAL A 126 31.88 48.87 22.77
N LYS A 127 32.07 48.20 21.63
CA LYS A 127 33.32 47.55 21.26
C LYS A 127 34.46 48.54 21.05
N GLN A 128 34.21 49.67 20.37
CA GLN A 128 35.19 50.76 20.28
C GLN A 128 35.63 51.28 21.66
N LYS A 129 34.71 51.37 22.63
CA LYS A 129 35.02 51.77 24.01
C LYS A 129 35.80 50.68 24.77
N ILE A 130 35.49 49.42 24.54
CA ILE A 130 36.24 48.27 25.09
C ILE A 130 37.67 48.30 24.55
N ASP A 131 37.85 48.37 23.23
CA ASP A 131 39.16 48.32 22.57
C ASP A 131 40.07 49.47 23.05
N SER A 132 39.52 50.69 23.16
CA SER A 132 40.27 51.84 23.69
C SER A 132 40.66 51.69 25.16
N LEU A 133 39.78 51.16 26.01
CA LEU A 133 40.09 50.90 27.42
C LEU A 133 41.08 49.76 27.60
N GLU A 134 41.00 48.71 26.78
CA GLU A 134 41.96 47.60 26.80
C GLU A 134 43.37 48.08 26.43
N HIS A 135 43.47 48.93 25.40
CA HIS A 135 44.72 49.56 25.02
C HIS A 135 45.27 50.46 26.14
N SER A 136 44.43 51.29 26.76
CA SER A 136 44.84 52.09 27.93
C SER A 136 45.31 51.22 29.09
N LEU A 137 44.65 50.09 29.34
CA LEU A 137 44.98 49.17 30.43
C LEU A 137 46.29 48.43 30.18
N GLN A 138 46.58 48.05 28.94
CA GLN A 138 47.89 47.53 28.52
C GLN A 138 49.02 48.53 28.75
N ILE A 139 48.83 49.81 28.39
CA ILE A 139 49.82 50.86 28.65
C ILE A 139 50.07 51.01 30.15
N MET A 140 49.00 51.08 30.95
CA MET A 140 49.11 51.21 32.41
C MET A 140 49.83 50.03 33.05
N THR A 141 49.53 48.80 32.63
CA THR A 141 50.17 47.58 33.17
C THR A 141 51.63 47.44 32.74
N PHE A 142 51.98 47.86 31.52
CA PHE A 142 53.38 47.93 31.08
C PHE A 142 54.18 48.96 31.89
N ALA A 143 53.60 50.15 32.12
CA ALA A 143 54.24 51.23 32.89
C ALA A 143 54.40 50.90 34.39
N SER A 144 53.52 50.07 34.97
CA SER A 144 53.69 49.57 36.36
C SER A 144 54.78 48.50 36.50
N GLY A 145 55.25 47.89 35.42
CA GLY A 145 56.28 46.83 35.42
C GLY A 145 57.72 47.34 35.26
N SER A 146 57.90 48.56 34.75
CA SER A 146 59.14 49.34 34.87
C SER A 146 59.08 50.16 36.17
N ASP A 147 60.19 50.38 36.86
CA ASP A 147 60.35 51.06 38.18
C ASP A 147 59.84 52.53 38.27
N ILE A 148 58.67 52.84 37.70
CA ILE A 148 58.05 54.15 37.65
C ILE A 148 56.87 54.13 38.65
N GLU A 149 57.04 54.81 39.79
CA GLU A 149 56.08 54.99 40.90
C GLU A 149 54.70 55.60 40.54
N ASN A 150 54.36 55.80 39.25
CA ASN A 150 53.27 56.67 38.83
C ASN A 150 51.93 56.01 38.47
N THR A 151 51.76 54.69 38.64
CA THR A 151 50.45 54.04 38.36
C THR A 151 49.78 53.55 39.64
N SER A 152 48.84 54.35 40.15
CA SER A 152 48.04 53.99 41.33
C SER A 152 47.23 52.70 41.08
N PRO A 153 47.34 51.68 41.95
CA PRO A 153 46.55 50.44 41.86
C PRO A 153 45.03 50.69 41.79
N VAL A 154 44.56 51.79 42.37
CA VAL A 154 43.17 52.22 42.36
C VAL A 154 42.70 52.56 40.94
N VAL A 155 43.52 53.26 40.16
CA VAL A 155 43.19 53.66 38.77
C VAL A 155 43.10 52.43 37.86
N VAL A 156 43.98 51.45 38.06
CA VAL A 156 43.93 50.17 37.34
C VAL A 156 42.65 49.40 37.70
N ALA A 157 42.28 49.34 38.97
CA ALA A 157 41.06 48.68 39.43
C ALA A 157 39.78 49.35 38.88
N GLU A 158 39.72 50.69 38.88
CA GLU A 158 38.60 51.44 38.30
C GLU A 158 38.46 51.20 36.79
N THR A 159 39.58 51.16 36.06
CA THR A 159 39.57 50.89 34.62
C THR A 159 39.09 49.46 34.33
N LYS A 160 39.53 48.47 35.13
CA LYS A 160 39.02 47.08 35.06
C LYS A 160 37.52 47.01 35.32
N LEU A 161 37.01 47.74 36.32
CA LEU A 161 35.58 47.79 36.62
C LEU A 161 34.78 48.41 35.46
N LYS A 162 35.29 49.48 34.85
CA LYS A 162 34.68 50.13 33.68
C LYS A 162 34.65 49.19 32.47
N LEU A 163 35.73 48.46 32.23
CA LEU A 163 35.81 47.42 31.19
C LEU A 163 34.79 46.32 31.43
N ALA A 164 34.67 45.80 32.66
CA ALA A 164 33.70 44.76 33.01
C ALA A 164 32.25 45.21 32.77
N ARG A 165 31.92 46.47 33.10
CA ARG A 165 30.59 47.05 32.83
C ARG A 165 30.30 47.14 31.33
N LEU A 166 31.28 47.52 30.50
CA LEU A 166 31.10 47.57 29.05
C LEU A 166 30.95 46.17 28.44
N ARG A 167 31.71 45.18 28.89
CA ARG A 167 31.55 43.78 28.45
C ARG A 167 30.17 43.22 28.83
N LEU A 168 29.65 43.56 30.02
CA LEU A 168 28.27 43.22 30.40
C LEU A 168 27.25 43.90 29.47
N GLN A 169 27.47 45.15 29.09
CA GLN A 169 26.61 45.86 28.16
C GLN A 169 26.63 45.23 26.76
N GLU A 170 27.81 44.85 26.25
CA GLU A 170 27.97 44.12 25.00
C GLU A 170 27.19 42.80 25.03
N ALA A 171 27.37 42.01 26.10
CA ALA A 171 26.66 40.74 26.27
C ALA A 171 25.13 40.92 26.30
N LYS A 172 24.63 41.98 26.96
CA LYS A 172 23.19 42.31 26.97
C LYS A 172 22.66 42.63 25.57
N ILE A 173 23.44 43.37 24.76
CA ILE A 173 23.07 43.70 23.38
C ILE A 173 23.03 42.41 22.53
N ILE A 174 24.05 41.56 22.64
CA ILE A 174 24.09 40.26 21.94
C ILE A 174 22.87 39.42 22.30
N ALA A 175 22.58 39.26 23.60
CA ALA A 175 21.42 38.52 24.07
C ALA A 175 20.10 39.11 23.56
N ALA A 176 19.97 40.45 23.54
CA ALA A 176 18.78 41.12 23.02
C ALA A 176 18.57 40.90 21.52
N VAL A 177 19.65 40.84 20.73
CA VAL A 177 19.60 40.50 19.30
C VAL A 177 19.20 39.03 19.12
N LEU A 178 19.86 38.11 19.83
CA LEU A 178 19.57 36.67 19.70
C LEU A 178 18.19 36.25 20.23
N ASN A 179 17.63 37.01 21.19
CA ASN A 179 16.30 36.75 21.74
C ASN A 179 15.15 37.23 20.83
N LYS A 180 15.41 37.95 19.73
CA LYS A 180 14.35 38.27 18.76
C LYS A 180 13.95 37.00 18.01
N LYS A 181 12.69 36.94 17.57
CA LYS A 181 12.19 35.82 16.74
C LYS A 181 13.12 35.61 15.55
N PHE A 182 13.50 34.36 15.28
CA PHE A 182 14.40 33.97 14.18
C PHE A 182 14.01 34.61 12.83
N GLU A 183 12.71 34.66 12.56
CA GLU A 183 12.09 35.26 11.37
C GLU A 183 12.48 36.73 11.12
N THR A 184 12.86 37.46 12.18
CA THR A 184 13.26 38.87 12.11
C THR A 184 14.52 39.08 11.27
N TYR A 185 15.37 38.05 11.17
CA TYR A 185 16.65 38.11 10.48
C TYR A 185 16.65 37.40 9.13
N PHE A 186 15.56 36.76 8.75
CA PHE A 186 15.44 36.20 7.40
C PHE A 186 15.25 37.31 6.37
N ASP A 187 15.81 37.09 5.18
CA ASP A 187 15.39 37.83 4.00
C ASP A 187 13.87 37.63 3.78
N LYS A 188 13.13 38.74 3.70
CA LYS A 188 11.66 38.71 3.60
C LYS A 188 11.18 38.03 2.32
N GLN A 189 11.88 38.20 1.20
CA GLN A 189 11.50 37.59 -0.07
C GLN A 189 11.72 36.07 0.01
N LEU A 190 12.88 35.63 0.49
CA LEU A 190 13.17 34.21 0.69
C LEU A 190 12.20 33.56 1.67
N TYR A 191 11.89 34.21 2.78
CA TYR A 191 10.96 33.69 3.78
C TYR A 191 9.55 33.52 3.21
N SER A 192 9.04 34.52 2.49
CA SER A 192 7.74 34.43 1.83
C SER A 192 7.68 33.29 0.80
N LYS A 193 8.78 33.09 0.05
CA LYS A 193 8.91 32.01 -0.94
C LYS A 193 8.93 30.63 -0.26
N ASN A 194 9.59 30.51 0.89
CA ASN A 194 9.59 29.29 1.71
C ASN A 194 8.20 28.93 2.23
N VAL A 195 7.48 29.90 2.78
CA VAL A 195 6.12 29.69 3.31
C VAL A 195 5.17 29.25 2.19
N GLN A 196 5.23 29.89 1.02
CA GLN A 196 4.44 29.47 -0.15
C GLN A 196 4.82 28.06 -0.59
N ALA A 197 6.11 27.74 -0.53
CA ALA A 197 6.59 26.43 -0.93
C ALA A 197 6.13 25.32 0.04
N GLY A 198 6.17 25.55 1.35
CA GLY A 198 5.62 24.63 2.35
C GLY A 198 4.13 24.34 2.12
N LYS A 199 3.33 25.35 1.75
CA LYS A 199 1.92 25.13 1.36
C LYS A 199 1.80 24.20 0.15
N ARG A 200 2.67 24.36 -0.85
CA ARG A 200 2.63 23.54 -2.06
C ARG A 200 3.00 22.07 -1.79
N ASP A 201 3.95 21.78 -0.90
CA ASP A 201 4.23 20.40 -0.45
C ASP A 201 3.00 19.75 0.19
N SER A 202 2.29 20.48 1.06
CA SER A 202 1.06 19.97 1.68
C SER A 202 0.00 19.58 0.64
N THR A 203 -0.11 20.34 -0.45
CA THR A 203 -1.01 20.03 -1.58
C THR A 203 -0.64 18.73 -2.27
N TYR A 204 0.66 18.46 -2.48
CA TYR A 204 1.12 17.20 -3.06
C TYR A 204 0.75 15.99 -2.17
N ARG A 205 0.93 16.13 -0.85
CA ARG A 205 0.57 15.10 0.13
C ARG A 205 -0.94 14.82 0.14
N ILE A 206 -1.76 15.86 0.19
CA ILE A 206 -3.23 15.75 0.17
C ILE A 206 -3.69 15.08 -1.13
N ARG A 207 -3.12 15.48 -2.28
CA ARG A 207 -3.46 14.86 -3.58
C ARG A 207 -3.15 13.36 -3.59
N ASN A 208 -2.00 12.94 -3.05
CA ASN A 208 -1.65 11.52 -2.95
C ASN A 208 -2.63 10.74 -2.06
N ILE A 209 -3.03 11.30 -0.92
CA ILE A 209 -4.03 10.70 -0.02
C ILE A 209 -5.38 10.53 -0.73
N ASN A 210 -5.83 11.55 -1.46
CA ASN A 210 -7.09 11.49 -2.20
C ASN A 210 -7.05 10.42 -3.29
N MET A 211 -5.95 10.32 -4.06
CA MET A 211 -5.81 9.28 -5.07
C MET A 211 -5.80 7.87 -4.47
N LEU A 212 -5.17 7.68 -3.31
CA LEU A 212 -5.18 6.39 -2.60
C LEU A 212 -6.58 6.02 -2.09
N SER A 213 -7.34 7.01 -1.60
CA SER A 213 -8.74 6.83 -1.22
C SER A 213 -9.60 6.39 -2.40
N GLU A 214 -9.38 6.96 -3.59
CA GLU A 214 -10.07 6.52 -4.82
C GLU A 214 -9.68 5.09 -5.23
N ILE A 215 -8.42 4.69 -5.08
CA ILE A 215 -7.99 3.29 -5.30
C ILE A 215 -8.77 2.34 -4.38
N ASN A 216 -8.87 2.65 -3.09
CA ASN A 216 -9.60 1.83 -2.13
C ASN A 216 -11.09 1.71 -2.50
N LYS A 217 -11.72 2.81 -2.94
CA LYS A 217 -13.11 2.78 -3.45
C LYS A 217 -13.26 1.89 -4.67
N ILE A 218 -12.30 1.91 -5.60
CA ILE A 218 -12.31 1.04 -6.79
C ILE A 218 -12.11 -0.42 -6.38
N GLN A 219 -11.22 -0.71 -5.44
CA GLN A 219 -11.03 -2.07 -4.91
C GLN A 219 -12.31 -2.62 -4.27
N LEU A 220 -13.03 -1.81 -3.50
CA LEU A 220 -14.35 -2.18 -2.97
C LEU A 220 -15.37 -2.45 -4.07
N LYS A 221 -15.35 -1.65 -5.16
CA LYS A 221 -16.20 -1.92 -6.34
C LYS A 221 -15.84 -3.24 -7.01
N ILE A 222 -14.55 -3.54 -7.17
CA ILE A 222 -14.08 -4.82 -7.72
C ILE A 222 -14.59 -5.97 -6.86
N TYR A 223 -14.39 -5.90 -5.54
CA TYR A 223 -14.86 -6.89 -4.59
C TYR A 223 -16.38 -7.11 -4.73
N ASN A 224 -17.17 -6.04 -4.71
CA ASN A 224 -18.63 -6.12 -4.83
C ASN A 224 -19.07 -6.76 -6.15
N VAL A 225 -18.42 -6.43 -7.27
CA VAL A 225 -18.71 -7.03 -8.59
C VAL A 225 -18.40 -8.52 -8.60
N VAL A 226 -17.28 -8.94 -8.00
CA VAL A 226 -16.87 -10.35 -7.92
C VAL A 226 -17.80 -11.15 -7.01
N VAL A 227 -18.17 -10.61 -5.84
CA VAL A 227 -19.10 -11.25 -4.90
C VAL A 227 -20.50 -11.37 -5.51
N ASP A 228 -21.02 -10.29 -6.12
CA ASP A 228 -22.32 -10.31 -6.81
C ASP A 228 -22.32 -11.38 -7.92
N PHE A 229 -21.25 -11.44 -8.71
CA PHE A 229 -21.07 -12.46 -9.74
C PHE A 229 -21.09 -13.89 -9.17
N HIS A 230 -20.31 -14.17 -8.13
CA HIS A 230 -20.26 -15.49 -7.51
C HIS A 230 -21.59 -15.89 -6.87
N SER A 231 -22.25 -14.96 -6.17
CA SER A 231 -23.53 -15.21 -5.49
C SER A 231 -24.64 -15.58 -6.48
N LYS A 232 -24.78 -14.84 -7.58
CA LYS A 232 -25.75 -15.14 -8.65
C LYS A 232 -25.47 -16.46 -9.34
N ARG A 233 -24.18 -16.76 -9.56
CA ARG A 233 -23.76 -18.01 -10.20
C ARG A 233 -24.00 -19.21 -9.28
N PHE A 234 -23.80 -19.07 -7.97
CA PHE A 234 -24.02 -20.15 -7.01
C PHE A 234 -25.45 -20.69 -7.06
N GLU A 235 -26.45 -19.82 -7.27
CA GLU A 235 -27.86 -20.21 -7.38
C GLU A 235 -28.17 -21.05 -8.64
N LYS A 236 -27.27 -21.14 -9.62
CA LYS A 236 -27.52 -21.85 -10.90
C LYS A 236 -27.36 -23.36 -10.84
N LEU A 237 -26.45 -23.85 -10.01
CA LEU A 237 -26.18 -25.28 -9.87
C LEU A 237 -26.40 -25.69 -8.44
N ASN A 238 -27.09 -26.81 -8.26
CA ASN A 238 -27.27 -27.49 -6.99
C ASN A 238 -26.50 -28.82 -7.00
N TYR A 239 -26.54 -29.52 -5.87
CA TYR A 239 -25.88 -30.82 -5.73
C TYR A 239 -26.37 -31.87 -6.73
N PHE A 240 -27.66 -31.88 -7.08
CA PHE A 240 -28.23 -32.85 -8.02
C PHE A 240 -27.74 -32.63 -9.45
N ASP A 241 -27.45 -31.39 -9.83
CA ASP A 241 -26.81 -31.08 -11.11
C ASP A 241 -25.40 -31.71 -11.18
N PHE A 242 -24.66 -31.71 -10.08
CA PHE A 242 -23.37 -32.41 -10.00
C PHE A 242 -23.50 -33.94 -9.92
N LEU A 243 -24.60 -34.45 -9.37
CA LEU A 243 -24.91 -35.88 -9.42
C LEU A 243 -25.20 -36.33 -10.85
N TYR A 244 -25.99 -35.54 -11.58
CA TYR A 244 -26.24 -35.73 -13.01
C TYR A 244 -24.94 -35.66 -13.83
N PHE A 245 -24.13 -34.63 -13.61
CA PHE A 245 -22.82 -34.50 -14.25
C PHE A 245 -21.91 -35.71 -13.95
N SER A 246 -21.81 -36.12 -12.69
CA SER A 246 -21.01 -37.27 -12.27
C SER A 246 -21.47 -38.57 -12.92
N ALA A 247 -22.79 -38.79 -13.02
CA ALA A 247 -23.35 -39.94 -13.73
C ALA A 247 -23.00 -39.89 -15.23
N GLY A 248 -23.15 -38.73 -15.88
CA GLY A 248 -22.79 -38.54 -17.29
C GLY A 248 -21.31 -38.77 -17.57
N ILE A 249 -20.41 -38.34 -16.67
CA ILE A 249 -18.98 -38.65 -16.75
C ILE A 249 -18.73 -40.15 -16.60
N ALA A 250 -19.38 -40.81 -15.63
CA ALA A 250 -19.20 -42.23 -15.38
C ALA A 250 -19.69 -43.11 -16.54
N THR A 251 -20.78 -42.72 -17.21
CA THR A 251 -21.28 -43.42 -18.41
C THR A 251 -20.65 -42.94 -19.71
N SER A 252 -19.70 -42.00 -19.66
CA SER A 252 -19.13 -41.32 -20.83
C SER A 252 -20.19 -40.63 -21.73
N SER A 253 -21.36 -40.29 -21.18
CA SER A 253 -22.47 -39.62 -21.86
C SER A 253 -22.54 -38.15 -21.48
N ASN A 254 -21.45 -37.41 -21.66
CA ASN A 254 -21.40 -36.00 -21.25
C ASN A 254 -22.18 -35.10 -22.24
N PHE A 255 -23.22 -34.42 -21.75
CA PHE A 255 -24.08 -33.53 -22.54
C PHE A 255 -23.54 -32.11 -22.68
N GLY A 256 -22.48 -31.77 -21.93
CA GLY A 256 -21.78 -30.49 -22.03
C GLY A 256 -22.46 -29.32 -21.30
N ASP A 257 -23.55 -29.56 -20.59
CA ASP A 257 -24.27 -28.59 -19.76
C ASP A 257 -23.41 -28.03 -18.61
N ILE A 258 -22.54 -28.88 -18.04
CA ILE A 258 -21.53 -28.53 -17.05
C ILE A 258 -20.16 -28.96 -17.60
N LEU A 259 -19.19 -28.04 -17.58
CA LEU A 259 -17.84 -28.32 -18.06
C LEU A 259 -16.78 -27.95 -17.03
N PRO A 260 -15.74 -28.77 -16.84
CA PRO A 260 -14.65 -28.45 -15.92
C PRO A 260 -13.79 -27.30 -16.50
N ASN A 261 -13.66 -26.20 -15.77
CA ASN A 261 -12.92 -25.02 -16.23
C ASN A 261 -11.44 -25.08 -15.84
N THR A 262 -11.15 -25.38 -14.58
CA THR A 262 -9.77 -25.34 -14.06
C THR A 262 -8.99 -26.63 -14.35
N ARG A 263 -7.66 -26.55 -14.31
CA ARG A 263 -6.78 -27.72 -14.47
C ARG A 263 -7.04 -28.79 -13.42
N LEU A 264 -7.26 -28.40 -12.16
CA LEU A 264 -7.48 -29.33 -11.06
C LEU A 264 -8.74 -30.17 -11.26
N ILE A 265 -9.88 -29.52 -11.55
CA ILE A 265 -11.14 -30.24 -11.80
C ILE A 265 -11.02 -31.14 -13.02
N ARG A 266 -10.34 -30.70 -14.09
CA ARG A 266 -10.09 -31.54 -15.27
C ARG A 266 -9.34 -32.83 -14.92
N VAL A 267 -8.35 -32.76 -14.02
CA VAL A 267 -7.65 -33.95 -13.53
C VAL A 267 -8.57 -34.85 -12.71
N ILE A 268 -9.41 -34.29 -11.83
CA ILE A 268 -10.37 -35.07 -11.03
C ILE A 268 -11.37 -35.80 -11.95
N VAL A 269 -11.92 -35.10 -12.94
CA VAL A 269 -12.81 -35.68 -13.96
C VAL A 269 -12.12 -36.81 -14.70
N PHE A 270 -10.86 -36.61 -15.11
CA PHE A 270 -10.07 -37.66 -15.76
C PHE A 270 -9.88 -38.90 -14.87
N VAL A 271 -9.60 -38.71 -13.58
CA VAL A 271 -9.49 -39.81 -12.61
C VAL A 271 -10.82 -40.55 -12.46
N GLN A 272 -11.95 -39.83 -12.41
CA GLN A 272 -13.27 -40.46 -12.38
C GLN A 272 -13.52 -41.33 -13.62
N ILE A 273 -13.19 -40.84 -14.81
CA ILE A 273 -13.35 -41.60 -16.07
C ILE A 273 -12.54 -42.90 -15.99
N LEU A 274 -11.27 -42.84 -15.60
CA LEU A 274 -10.43 -44.04 -15.47
C LEU A 274 -11.01 -45.04 -14.46
N LEU A 275 -11.47 -44.55 -13.30
CA LEU A 275 -12.07 -45.41 -12.29
C LEU A 275 -13.36 -46.08 -12.80
N SER A 276 -14.22 -45.31 -13.48
CA SER A 276 -15.47 -45.82 -14.06
C SER A 276 -15.21 -46.87 -15.13
N LEU A 277 -14.20 -46.69 -15.98
CA LEU A 277 -13.81 -47.69 -16.98
C LEU A 277 -13.37 -49.01 -16.34
N VAL A 278 -12.55 -48.96 -15.28
CA VAL A 278 -12.13 -50.15 -14.54
C VAL A 278 -13.34 -50.84 -13.89
N GLN A 279 -14.22 -50.07 -13.25
CA GLN A 279 -15.44 -50.61 -12.62
C GLN A 279 -16.38 -51.25 -13.63
N PHE A 280 -16.55 -50.62 -14.81
CA PHE A 280 -17.39 -51.14 -15.88
C PHE A 280 -16.83 -52.42 -16.48
N GLY A 281 -15.51 -52.47 -16.73
CA GLY A 281 -14.84 -53.69 -17.19
C GLY A 281 -14.98 -54.85 -16.20
N TRP A 282 -14.83 -54.58 -14.90
CA TRP A 282 -15.04 -55.59 -13.86
C TRP A 282 -16.49 -56.07 -13.79
N LEU A 283 -17.45 -55.16 -13.95
CA LEU A 283 -18.87 -55.49 -13.99
C LEU A 283 -19.21 -56.40 -15.18
N ILE A 284 -18.70 -56.09 -16.39
CA ILE A 284 -18.87 -56.95 -17.57
C ILE A 284 -18.30 -58.34 -17.31
N ASN A 285 -17.09 -58.44 -16.75
CA ASN A 285 -16.47 -59.75 -16.47
C ASN A 285 -17.34 -60.60 -15.53
N GLN A 286 -17.88 -59.99 -14.47
CA GLN A 286 -18.80 -60.67 -13.55
C GLN A 286 -20.12 -61.08 -14.21
N PHE A 287 -20.61 -60.31 -15.18
CA PHE A 287 -21.80 -60.66 -15.96
C PHE A 287 -21.54 -61.85 -16.90
N VAL A 288 -20.40 -61.87 -17.58
CA VAL A 288 -20.00 -62.98 -18.47
C VAL A 288 -19.83 -64.27 -17.66
N GLU A 289 -19.06 -64.24 -16.57
CA GLU A 289 -18.89 -65.39 -15.66
C GLU A 289 -20.24 -65.92 -15.14
N ALA A 290 -21.17 -65.00 -14.82
CA ALA A 290 -22.49 -65.37 -14.35
C ALA A 290 -23.39 -65.96 -15.43
N PHE A 291 -23.24 -65.49 -16.67
CA PHE A 291 -23.98 -65.97 -17.83
C PHE A 291 -23.49 -67.37 -18.23
N ASP A 292 -22.17 -67.55 -18.37
CA ASP A 292 -21.53 -68.82 -18.70
C ASP A 292 -21.92 -69.90 -17.68
N LYS A 293 -21.94 -69.59 -16.40
CA LYS A 293 -22.35 -70.56 -15.37
C LYS A 293 -23.84 -70.94 -15.40
N LYS A 294 -24.70 -70.09 -15.98
CA LYS A 294 -26.16 -70.31 -16.02
C LYS A 294 -26.60 -70.99 -17.31
N TYR A 295 -25.86 -70.81 -18.40
CA TYR A 295 -26.24 -71.24 -19.74
C TYR A 295 -25.19 -72.08 -20.48
N GLY A 296 -23.98 -72.22 -19.93
CA GLY A 296 -22.94 -73.16 -20.36
C GLY A 296 -22.87 -74.37 -19.44
#